data_AF-A0A848S5K3-F1
#
_entry.id   AF-A0A848S5K3-F1
#
_cell.length_a   1.000
_cell.length_b   1.000
_cell.length_c   1.000
_cell.angle_alpha   90.00
_cell.angle_beta   90.00
_cell.angle_gamma   90.00
#
_symmetry.space_group_name_H-M   'P 1'
#
loop_
_entity.id
_entity.type
_entity.pdbx_description
1 polymer ?
#
loop_
_entity_poly.entity_id
_entity_poly.type
_entity_poly.pdbx_seq_one_letter_code
_entity_poly.pdbx_strand_id
1 'polypeptide(L)'
;MKQFILALLLLVQFYGYTQNNSFAEKPPVFPSCDSVAIDTLKDCFNKTVFKLIQENFKVPEIVNKENYKGEMAVLFEVDTLGRFNIIFTNAIYDELKEEAKRVFSNFPKIEPATYNGRKTFKQYSIPIKIPLLDTQDFSQKTKKLEKIQEVSKLEQAAKSEFEEINSNLEVFENKAYNSQLNIQFTHSDYARFDRSMNLIGTNSHTASKPFVYEEVAPYYDFKTEKEKLKKETDTWSGKKFWNEHLVQLQSDDYWFTIDPIFDLEVGKDTDADFNSTYNNTRGVLVQGGLGKKFNFYASVFESQGRFAQYVNEYAESLKGFGPDPA
;
A
#
# COMPACT_ATOMS: atom_id res chain seq x y z
N MET A 1 5.74 5.73 -35.33
CA MET A 1 4.31 5.76 -34.93
C MET A 1 3.84 4.47 -34.27
N LYS A 2 4.08 3.27 -34.83
CA LYS A 2 3.61 2.00 -34.23
C LYS A 2 4.20 1.68 -32.85
N GLN A 3 5.47 2.05 -32.60
CA GLN A 3 6.13 1.81 -31.30
C GLN A 3 5.66 2.74 -30.19
N PHE A 4 5.24 3.97 -30.52
CA PHE A 4 4.66 4.91 -29.55
C PHE A 4 3.28 4.46 -29.05
N ILE A 5 2.50 3.80 -29.90
CA ILE A 5 1.18 3.26 -29.55
C ILE A 5 1.32 2.12 -28.52
N LEU A 6 2.38 1.31 -28.64
CA LEU A 6 2.65 0.20 -27.72
C LEU A 6 3.03 0.69 -26.31
N ALA A 7 3.83 1.76 -26.22
CA ALA A 7 4.20 2.37 -24.95
C ALA A 7 3.02 3.06 -24.26
N LEU A 8 2.11 3.67 -25.02
CA LEU A 8 0.89 4.30 -24.48
C LEU A 8 -0.09 3.25 -23.91
N LEU A 9 -0.17 2.06 -24.53
CA LEU A 9 -1.03 0.96 -24.07
C LEU A 9 -0.53 0.30 -22.78
N LEU A 10 0.77 0.35 -22.48
CA LEU A 10 1.34 -0.20 -21.24
C LEU A 10 1.16 0.70 -20.01
N LEU A 11 0.82 1.98 -20.20
CA LEU A 11 0.61 2.95 -19.11
C LEU A 11 -0.84 3.07 -18.63
N VAL A 12 -1.81 2.47 -19.34
CA VAL A 12 -3.22 2.46 -18.92
C VAL A 12 -3.48 1.23 -18.06
N GLN A 13 -3.18 1.33 -16.76
CA GLN A 13 -3.69 0.36 -15.81
C GLN A 13 -5.18 0.63 -15.57
N PHE A 14 -6.03 -0.23 -16.12
CA PHE A 14 -7.45 -0.24 -15.80
C PHE A 14 -7.63 -0.68 -14.34
N TYR A 15 -7.94 0.26 -13.45
CA TYR A 15 -8.51 -0.06 -12.16
C TYR A 15 -9.92 -0.61 -12.37
N GLY A 16 -10.05 -1.93 -12.44
CA GLY A 16 -11.33 -2.60 -12.39
C GLY A 16 -11.84 -2.64 -10.96
N TYR A 17 -12.80 -1.78 -10.62
CA TYR A 17 -13.60 -1.99 -9.42
C TYR A 17 -14.49 -3.22 -9.66
N THR A 18 -14.23 -4.30 -8.91
CA THR A 18 -15.14 -5.45 -8.88
C THR A 18 -16.45 -5.02 -8.23
N GLN A 19 -17.56 -5.40 -8.86
CA GLN A 19 -18.93 -4.98 -8.54
C GLN A 19 -19.29 -5.17 -7.05
N ASN A 20 -19.99 -4.19 -6.49
CA ASN A 20 -20.66 -4.35 -5.21
C ASN A 20 -21.80 -5.37 -5.39
N ASN A 21 -21.74 -6.48 -4.68
CA ASN A 21 -22.75 -7.54 -4.73
C ASN A 21 -24.05 -7.10 -4.03
N SER A 22 -24.83 -6.25 -4.67
CA SER A 22 -26.25 -6.12 -4.35
C SER A 22 -27.01 -7.11 -5.21
N PHE A 23 -26.93 -8.39 -4.84
CA PHE A 23 -27.82 -9.39 -5.42
C PHE A 23 -29.27 -8.94 -5.18
N ALA A 24 -30.10 -9.00 -6.20
CA ALA A 24 -31.53 -8.69 -6.12
C ALA A 24 -32.28 -9.77 -5.33
N GLU A 25 -31.90 -9.93 -4.06
CA GLU A 25 -32.29 -10.97 -3.13
C GLU A 25 -32.98 -10.37 -1.91
N LYS A 26 -34.21 -10.80 -1.64
CA LYS A 26 -34.89 -10.56 -0.37
C LYS A 26 -34.81 -11.84 0.48
N PRO A 27 -34.29 -11.79 1.73
CA PRO A 27 -34.29 -12.95 2.61
C PRO A 27 -35.72 -13.35 3.03
N PRO A 28 -35.92 -14.57 3.58
CA PRO A 28 -37.21 -14.96 4.15
C PRO A 28 -37.62 -14.03 5.29
N VAL A 29 -38.90 -13.72 5.38
CA VAL A 29 -39.43 -12.72 6.33
C VAL A 29 -40.37 -13.39 7.33
N PHE A 30 -40.03 -13.24 8.61
CA PHE A 30 -40.95 -13.57 9.70
C PHE A 30 -41.99 -12.46 9.85
N PRO A 31 -43.22 -12.75 10.31
CA PRO A 31 -44.24 -11.73 10.57
C PRO A 31 -43.79 -10.61 11.53
N SER A 32 -42.85 -10.91 12.43
CA SER A 32 -42.26 -9.92 13.34
C SER A 32 -41.27 -8.95 12.69
N CYS A 33 -40.84 -9.22 11.45
CA CYS A 33 -39.84 -8.45 10.71
C CYS A 33 -40.43 -7.66 9.52
N ASP A 34 -41.76 -7.66 9.33
CA ASP A 34 -42.41 -7.05 8.17
C ASP A 34 -42.19 -5.53 8.05
N SER A 35 -42.02 -4.84 9.19
CA SER A 35 -41.83 -3.39 9.27
C SER A 35 -40.36 -2.94 9.21
N VAL A 36 -39.42 -3.88 9.10
CA VAL A 36 -37.98 -3.61 9.16
C VAL A 36 -37.43 -3.28 7.78
N ALA A 37 -36.50 -2.33 7.71
CA ALA A 37 -35.86 -1.94 6.45
C ALA A 37 -35.16 -3.13 5.77
N ILE A 38 -35.19 -3.16 4.44
CA ILE A 38 -34.73 -4.29 3.61
C ILE A 38 -33.29 -4.70 3.95
N ASP A 39 -32.40 -3.72 4.13
CA ASP A 39 -30.98 -3.95 4.44
C ASP A 39 -30.77 -4.69 5.76
N THR A 40 -31.70 -4.55 6.70
CA THR A 40 -31.63 -5.15 8.04
C THR A 40 -32.48 -6.41 8.21
N LEU A 41 -33.21 -6.85 7.17
CA LEU A 41 -34.09 -8.03 7.22
C LEU A 41 -33.30 -9.32 7.52
N LYS A 42 -32.09 -9.45 6.97
CA LYS A 42 -31.22 -10.61 7.21
C LYS A 42 -30.89 -10.77 8.69
N ASP A 43 -30.60 -9.67 9.37
CA ASP A 43 -30.29 -9.67 10.80
C ASP A 43 -31.52 -9.95 11.65
N CYS A 44 -32.68 -9.40 11.26
CA CYS A 44 -33.96 -9.70 11.91
C CYS A 44 -34.30 -11.19 11.80
N PHE A 45 -34.15 -11.78 10.62
CA PHE A 45 -34.33 -13.21 10.39
C PHE A 45 -33.41 -14.04 11.30
N ASN A 46 -32.10 -13.78 11.27
CA ASN A 46 -31.12 -14.53 12.07
C ASN A 46 -31.41 -14.45 13.58
N LYS A 47 -31.74 -13.26 14.09
CA LYS A 47 -32.11 -13.06 15.50
C LYS A 47 -33.38 -13.83 15.88
N THR A 48 -34.38 -13.82 15.00
CA THR A 48 -35.67 -14.48 15.24
C THR A 48 -35.52 -16.01 15.25
N VAL A 49 -34.78 -16.57 14.29
CA VAL A 49 -34.45 -18.01 14.27
C VAL A 49 -33.72 -18.40 15.55
N PHE A 50 -32.69 -17.65 15.94
CA PHE A 50 -31.91 -17.96 17.14
C PHE A 50 -32.76 -17.89 18.41
N LYS A 51 -33.65 -16.89 18.53
CA LYS A 51 -34.61 -16.76 19.62
C LYS A 51 -35.55 -17.98 19.70
N LEU A 52 -36.11 -18.42 18.57
CA LEU A 52 -36.97 -19.60 18.52
C LEU A 52 -36.24 -20.89 18.93
N ILE A 53 -34.96 -21.03 18.56
CA ILE A 53 -34.12 -22.13 19.00
C ILE A 53 -33.97 -22.06 20.52
N GLN A 54 -33.59 -20.91 21.09
CA GLN A 54 -33.41 -20.77 22.54
C GLN A 54 -34.68 -21.09 23.35
N GLU A 55 -35.84 -20.62 22.89
CA GLU A 55 -37.12 -20.81 23.59
C GLU A 55 -37.60 -22.27 23.53
N ASN A 56 -37.31 -23.00 22.45
CA ASN A 56 -37.87 -24.34 22.21
C ASN A 56 -36.88 -25.49 22.39
N PHE A 57 -35.57 -25.23 22.38
CA PHE A 57 -34.52 -26.25 22.44
C PHE A 57 -34.23 -26.67 23.88
N LYS A 58 -34.43 -27.95 24.18
CA LYS A 58 -34.17 -28.56 25.48
C LYS A 58 -32.85 -29.31 25.42
N VAL A 59 -31.88 -28.89 26.23
CA VAL A 59 -30.59 -29.56 26.31
C VAL A 59 -30.77 -30.97 26.88
N PRO A 60 -30.42 -32.04 26.15
CA PRO A 60 -30.56 -33.42 26.63
C PRO A 60 -29.78 -33.68 27.92
N GLU A 61 -30.28 -34.57 28.78
CA GLU A 61 -29.65 -34.85 30.08
C GLU A 61 -28.21 -35.37 29.95
N ILE A 62 -27.91 -36.16 28.92
CA ILE A 62 -26.58 -36.74 28.69
C ILE A 62 -25.50 -35.66 28.58
N VAL A 63 -25.82 -34.58 27.87
CA VAL A 63 -24.95 -33.42 27.66
C VAL A 63 -24.66 -32.69 28.97
N ASN A 64 -25.68 -32.59 29.84
CA ASN A 64 -25.53 -31.97 31.17
C ASN A 64 -24.76 -32.88 32.14
N LYS A 65 -24.99 -34.20 32.11
CA LYS A 65 -24.28 -35.19 32.94
C LYS A 65 -22.78 -35.20 32.65
N GLU A 66 -22.42 -35.09 31.38
CA GLU A 66 -21.01 -35.07 30.95
C GLU A 66 -20.39 -33.66 30.94
N ASN A 67 -21.15 -32.63 31.33
CA ASN A 67 -20.71 -31.22 31.35
C ASN A 67 -20.09 -30.78 30.01
N TYR A 68 -20.69 -31.24 28.90
CA TYR A 68 -20.16 -31.00 27.56
C TYR A 68 -20.24 -29.52 27.19
N LYS A 69 -19.11 -29.01 26.68
CA LYS A 69 -18.98 -27.64 26.14
C LYS A 69 -18.51 -27.72 24.71
N GLY A 70 -19.34 -27.31 23.78
CA GLY A 70 -18.99 -27.33 22.37
C GLY A 70 -20.05 -26.69 21.50
N GLU A 71 -19.97 -26.95 20.20
CA GLU A 71 -20.91 -26.42 19.22
C GLU A 71 -21.45 -27.52 18.33
N MET A 72 -22.71 -27.37 17.93
CA MET A 72 -23.33 -28.14 16.87
C MET A 72 -23.69 -27.21 15.71
N ALA A 73 -23.56 -27.69 14.48
CA ALA A 73 -23.92 -26.90 13.30
C ALA A 73 -25.18 -27.50 12.65
N VAL A 74 -26.20 -26.66 12.44
CA VAL A 74 -27.44 -27.05 11.75
C VAL A 74 -27.46 -26.36 10.39
N LEU A 75 -27.46 -27.16 9.33
CA LEU A 75 -27.70 -26.73 7.96
C LEU A 75 -29.17 -26.98 7.62
N PHE A 76 -29.91 -25.93 7.29
CA PHE A 76 -31.31 -26.01 6.95
C PHE A 76 -31.63 -25.09 5.76
N GLU A 77 -32.77 -25.32 5.13
CA GLU A 77 -33.30 -24.47 4.08
C GLU A 77 -34.71 -23.99 4.42
N VAL A 78 -35.04 -22.81 3.91
CA VAL A 78 -36.41 -22.33 3.82
C VAL A 78 -36.85 -22.55 2.38
N ASP A 79 -37.81 -23.46 2.18
CA ASP A 79 -38.35 -23.81 0.86
C ASP A 79 -39.18 -22.64 0.28
N THR A 80 -39.54 -22.73 -1.00
CA THR A 80 -40.44 -21.83 -1.74
C THR A 80 -41.83 -21.67 -1.10
N LEU A 81 -42.22 -22.63 -0.24
CA LEU A 81 -43.45 -22.56 0.55
C LEU A 81 -43.24 -21.95 1.95
N GLY A 82 -42.02 -21.55 2.33
CA GLY A 82 -41.74 -20.97 3.64
C GLY A 82 -41.68 -21.97 4.78
N ARG A 83 -41.42 -23.26 4.48
CA ARG A 83 -41.22 -24.33 5.46
C ARG A 83 -39.72 -24.53 5.71
N PHE A 84 -39.37 -24.86 6.94
CA PHE A 84 -37.99 -25.14 7.34
C PHE A 84 -37.70 -26.64 7.16
N ASN A 85 -36.71 -26.97 6.32
CA ASN A 85 -36.23 -28.33 6.15
C ASN A 85 -34.78 -28.41 6.62
N ILE A 86 -34.46 -29.36 7.50
CA ILE A 86 -33.06 -29.62 7.87
C ILE A 86 -32.41 -30.47 6.78
N ILE A 87 -31.26 -30.01 6.28
CA ILE A 87 -30.42 -30.73 5.33
C ILE A 87 -29.42 -31.61 6.09
N PHE A 88 -28.74 -31.05 7.09
CA PHE A 88 -27.70 -31.74 7.84
C PHE A 88 -27.51 -31.18 9.25
N THR A 89 -27.20 -32.05 10.21
CA THR A 89 -26.88 -31.67 11.60
C THR A 89 -25.55 -32.29 12.02
N ASN A 90 -24.57 -31.45 12.34
CA ASN A 90 -23.27 -31.88 12.86
C ASN A 90 -23.26 -31.70 14.39
N ALA A 91 -23.26 -32.79 15.15
CA ALA A 91 -23.20 -32.79 16.60
C ALA A 91 -22.51 -34.06 17.11
N ILE A 92 -21.88 -33.98 18.28
CA ILE A 92 -21.20 -35.11 18.95
C ILE A 92 -22.20 -36.16 19.42
N TYR A 93 -23.33 -35.74 19.97
CA TYR A 93 -24.39 -36.61 20.49
C TYR A 93 -25.56 -36.67 19.51
N ASP A 94 -26.14 -37.86 19.31
CA ASP A 94 -27.29 -38.04 18.42
C ASP A 94 -28.57 -37.44 19.01
N GLU A 95 -28.69 -37.35 20.33
CA GLU A 95 -29.80 -36.70 21.03
C GLU A 95 -29.90 -35.21 20.68
N LEU A 96 -28.77 -34.54 20.45
CA LEU A 96 -28.75 -33.15 19.99
C LEU A 96 -29.28 -33.02 18.56
N LYS A 97 -29.01 -34.02 17.71
CA LYS A 97 -29.51 -34.05 16.32
C LYS A 97 -31.03 -34.25 16.30
N GLU A 98 -31.53 -35.17 17.12
CA GLU A 98 -32.98 -35.43 17.23
C GLU A 98 -33.73 -34.24 17.84
N GLU A 99 -33.16 -33.59 18.85
CA GLU A 99 -33.76 -32.40 19.43
C GLU A 99 -33.80 -31.23 18.42
N ALA A 100 -32.73 -31.04 17.63
CA ALA A 100 -32.74 -30.04 16.56
C ALA A 100 -33.84 -30.33 15.53
N LYS A 101 -34.04 -31.60 15.12
CA LYS A 101 -35.15 -31.99 14.23
C LYS A 101 -36.51 -31.63 14.81
N ARG A 102 -36.72 -31.90 16.11
CA ARG A 102 -37.97 -31.58 16.81
C ARG A 102 -38.22 -30.07 16.83
N VAL A 103 -37.21 -29.28 17.15
CA VAL A 103 -37.33 -27.82 17.27
C VAL A 103 -37.66 -27.17 15.92
N PHE A 104 -36.94 -27.52 14.86
CA PHE A 104 -37.19 -26.95 13.53
C PHE A 104 -38.54 -27.39 12.94
N SER A 105 -39.05 -28.57 13.30
CA SER A 105 -40.39 -29.02 12.90
C SER A 105 -41.51 -28.17 13.54
N ASN A 106 -41.23 -27.51 14.65
CA ASN A 106 -42.17 -26.63 15.35
C ASN A 106 -42.14 -25.17 14.86
N PHE A 107 -41.27 -24.83 13.90
CA PHE A 107 -41.15 -23.46 13.43
C PHE A 107 -42.39 -23.03 12.63
N PRO A 108 -42.83 -21.76 12.80
CA PRO A 108 -43.95 -21.25 12.03
C PRO A 108 -43.58 -21.16 10.55
N LYS A 109 -44.58 -21.30 9.68
CA LYS A 109 -44.44 -21.03 8.26
C LYS A 109 -44.24 -19.53 8.03
N ILE A 110 -43.26 -19.16 7.20
CA ILE A 110 -42.88 -17.75 6.95
C ILE A 110 -42.97 -17.35 5.48
N GLU A 111 -42.74 -16.07 5.16
CA GLU A 111 -42.59 -15.65 3.76
C GLU A 111 -41.25 -16.16 3.21
N PRO A 112 -41.22 -16.87 2.05
CA PRO A 112 -39.99 -17.39 1.47
C PRO A 112 -39.09 -16.28 0.91
N ALA A 113 -37.81 -16.59 0.69
CA ALA A 113 -36.88 -15.69 0.03
C ALA A 113 -37.32 -15.40 -1.43
N THR A 114 -36.96 -14.22 -1.94
CA THR A 114 -37.16 -13.89 -3.36
C THR A 114 -35.85 -13.51 -4.03
N TYR A 115 -35.67 -13.95 -5.28
CA TYR A 115 -34.58 -13.57 -6.16
C TYR A 115 -35.19 -12.99 -7.44
N ASN A 116 -34.83 -11.75 -7.79
CA ASN A 116 -35.46 -11.02 -8.90
C ASN A 116 -37.00 -11.01 -8.81
N GLY A 117 -37.54 -10.89 -7.59
CA GLY A 117 -38.99 -10.91 -7.33
C GLY A 117 -39.66 -12.29 -7.41
N ARG A 118 -38.93 -13.37 -7.76
CA ARG A 118 -39.45 -14.74 -7.79
C ARG A 118 -39.11 -15.49 -6.51
N LYS A 119 -40.06 -16.22 -5.94
CA LYS A 119 -39.84 -17.04 -4.74
C LYS A 119 -38.79 -18.12 -5.02
N THR A 120 -37.79 -18.23 -4.16
CA THR A 120 -36.73 -19.23 -4.23
C THR A 120 -36.44 -19.82 -2.86
N PHE A 121 -35.87 -21.02 -2.82
CA PHE A 121 -35.35 -21.57 -1.57
C PHE A 121 -34.06 -20.85 -1.17
N LYS A 122 -33.78 -20.79 0.13
CA LYS A 122 -32.53 -20.23 0.66
C LYS A 122 -32.00 -21.08 1.81
N GLN A 123 -30.71 -21.42 1.74
CA GLN A 123 -30.02 -22.26 2.70
C GLN A 123 -29.29 -21.42 3.75
N TYR A 124 -29.30 -21.90 4.99
CA TYR A 124 -28.69 -21.28 6.15
C TYR A 124 -27.92 -22.32 6.96
N SER A 125 -26.77 -21.92 7.50
CA SER A 125 -26.03 -22.70 8.48
C SER A 125 -25.93 -21.90 9.77
N ILE A 126 -26.42 -22.48 10.87
CA ILE A 126 -26.39 -21.84 12.19
C ILE A 126 -25.58 -22.71 13.15
N PRO A 127 -24.52 -22.18 13.77
CA PRO A 127 -23.86 -22.82 14.90
C PRO A 127 -24.66 -22.57 16.19
N ILE A 128 -25.02 -23.65 16.88
CA ILE A 128 -25.66 -23.64 18.19
C ILE A 128 -24.61 -24.06 19.21
N LYS A 129 -24.29 -23.18 20.16
CA LYS A 129 -23.34 -23.45 21.23
C LYS A 129 -24.05 -24.09 22.42
N ILE A 130 -23.40 -25.07 23.02
CA ILE A 130 -23.86 -25.82 24.19
C ILE A 130 -22.84 -25.60 25.31
N PRO A 131 -23.24 -25.13 26.50
CA PRO A 131 -24.60 -24.70 26.89
C PRO A 131 -25.10 -23.47 26.11
N LEU A 132 -26.42 -23.32 25.98
CA LEU A 132 -27.03 -22.21 25.23
C LEU A 132 -26.65 -20.87 25.88
N LEU A 133 -25.97 -20.02 25.12
CA LEU A 133 -25.61 -18.65 25.54
C LEU A 133 -26.86 -17.75 25.46
N ASP A 134 -27.01 -16.83 26.41
CA ASP A 134 -28.16 -15.92 26.47
C ASP A 134 -28.08 -14.83 25.38
N THR A 135 -29.21 -14.34 24.89
CA THR A 135 -29.30 -13.44 23.72
C THR A 135 -28.60 -12.09 23.94
N GLN A 136 -28.31 -11.73 25.18
CA GLN A 136 -27.57 -10.53 25.59
C GLN A 136 -26.09 -10.56 25.15
N ASP A 137 -25.48 -11.74 25.00
CA ASP A 137 -24.06 -11.88 24.66
C ASP A 137 -23.76 -11.54 23.19
N PHE A 138 -24.74 -11.69 22.29
CA PHE A 138 -24.57 -11.31 20.88
C PHE A 138 -24.53 -9.79 20.67
N SER A 139 -25.35 -9.03 21.42
CA SER A 139 -25.30 -7.56 21.39
C SER A 139 -23.98 -7.03 21.96
N GLN A 140 -23.43 -7.69 22.97
CA GLN A 140 -22.11 -7.38 23.51
C GLN A 140 -20.98 -7.76 22.55
N LYS A 141 -21.11 -8.84 21.78
CA LYS A 141 -20.11 -9.24 20.77
C LYS A 141 -20.07 -8.27 19.59
N THR A 142 -21.20 -7.78 19.11
CA THR A 142 -21.27 -6.73 18.08
C THR A 142 -20.69 -5.41 18.59
N LYS A 143 -21.02 -5.00 19.83
CA LYS A 143 -20.39 -3.84 20.48
C LYS A 143 -18.89 -4.02 20.73
N LYS A 144 -18.43 -5.24 20.95
CA LYS A 144 -17.00 -5.58 21.11
C LYS A 144 -16.25 -5.54 19.77
N LEU A 145 -16.90 -5.93 18.66
CA LEU A 145 -16.38 -5.79 17.30
C LEU A 145 -16.30 -4.32 16.85
N GLU A 146 -17.29 -3.50 17.20
CA GLU A 146 -17.26 -2.05 17.01
C GLU A 146 -16.16 -1.38 17.86
N LYS A 147 -15.93 -1.84 19.10
CA LYS A 147 -14.80 -1.38 19.93
C LYS A 147 -13.42 -1.78 19.41
N ILE A 148 -13.30 -2.86 18.66
CA ILE A 148 -12.02 -3.26 18.02
C ILE A 148 -11.71 -2.34 16.82
N GLN A 149 -12.71 -1.62 16.29
CA GLN A 149 -12.53 -0.58 15.26
C GLN A 149 -12.22 0.81 15.84
N GLU A 150 -12.16 0.99 17.17
CA GLU A 150 -11.63 2.23 17.74
C GLU A 150 -10.12 2.31 17.41
N VAL A 151 -9.78 3.29 16.58
CA VAL A 151 -8.40 3.60 16.16
C VAL A 151 -7.49 3.53 17.39
N SER A 152 -6.51 2.64 17.33
CA SER A 152 -5.58 2.39 18.43
C SER A 152 -4.94 3.70 18.88
N LYS A 153 -4.62 3.84 20.17
CA LYS A 153 -3.89 5.01 20.68
C LYS A 153 -2.60 5.29 19.89
N LEU A 154 -1.97 4.24 19.37
CA LEU A 154 -0.78 4.33 18.50
C LEU A 154 -1.10 4.93 17.13
N GLU A 155 -2.24 4.55 16.54
CA GLU A 155 -2.69 5.07 15.25
C GLU A 155 -3.12 6.53 15.37
N GLN A 156 -3.73 6.92 16.49
CA GLN A 156 -4.05 8.32 16.77
C GLN A 156 -2.77 9.15 16.94
N ALA A 157 -1.78 8.64 17.66
CA ALA A 157 -0.48 9.30 17.84
C ALA A 157 0.27 9.45 16.50
N ALA A 158 0.31 8.41 15.67
CA ALA A 158 0.93 8.46 14.34
C ALA A 158 0.22 9.46 13.41
N LYS A 159 -1.11 9.56 13.52
CA LYS A 159 -1.88 10.54 12.74
C LYS A 159 -1.56 11.98 13.18
N SER A 160 -1.49 12.25 14.48
CA SER A 160 -1.10 13.58 14.97
C SER A 160 0.33 13.94 14.58
N GLU A 161 1.27 12.98 14.63
CA GLU A 161 2.67 13.20 14.20
C GLU A 161 2.74 13.55 12.71
N PHE A 162 2.02 12.83 11.86
CA PHE A 162 1.98 13.12 10.42
C PHE A 162 1.36 14.48 10.10
N GLU A 163 0.28 14.86 10.80
CA GLU A 163 -0.35 16.18 10.64
C GLU A 163 0.59 17.31 11.09
N GLU A 164 1.32 17.12 12.19
CA GLU A 164 2.32 18.07 12.68
C GLU A 164 3.48 18.24 11.69
N ILE A 165 4.03 17.14 11.15
CA ILE A 165 5.07 17.19 10.13
C ILE A 165 4.60 18.01 8.92
N ASN A 166 3.39 17.75 8.41
CA ASN A 166 2.85 18.49 7.26
C ASN A 166 2.67 19.98 7.55
N SER A 167 2.29 20.35 8.78
CA SER A 167 2.15 21.76 9.16
C SER A 167 3.49 22.50 9.26
N ASN A 168 4.58 21.78 9.55
CA ASN A 168 5.93 22.32 9.70
C ASN A 168 6.75 22.30 8.40
N LEU A 169 6.16 21.88 7.27
CA LEU A 169 6.84 21.91 5.98
C LEU A 169 6.91 23.34 5.44
N GLU A 170 8.12 23.75 5.10
CA GLU A 170 8.40 25.04 4.47
C GLU A 170 8.54 24.91 2.95
N VAL A 171 8.49 26.04 2.26
CA VAL A 171 8.86 26.09 0.83
C VAL A 171 10.32 25.68 0.68
N PHE A 172 10.58 24.76 -0.26
CA PHE A 172 11.93 24.26 -0.50
C PHE A 172 12.81 25.35 -1.12
N GLU A 173 13.84 25.79 -0.39
CA GLU A 173 14.77 26.84 -0.82
C GLU A 173 16.15 26.31 -1.21
N ASN A 174 16.31 24.98 -1.23
CA ASN A 174 17.56 24.29 -1.51
C ASN A 174 18.70 24.70 -0.55
N LYS A 175 18.50 24.42 0.75
CA LYS A 175 19.48 24.67 1.84
C LYS A 175 20.84 24.01 1.58
N ALA A 176 20.95 23.07 0.63
CA ALA A 176 22.20 22.41 0.23
C ALA A 176 23.30 23.39 -0.20
N TYR A 177 22.96 24.49 -0.88
CA TYR A 177 23.93 25.44 -1.44
C TYR A 177 24.75 26.21 -0.40
N ASN A 178 24.33 26.20 0.87
CA ASN A 178 25.04 26.81 1.98
C ASN A 178 25.40 25.79 3.07
N SER A 179 25.41 24.50 2.72
CA SER A 179 25.61 23.40 3.67
C SER A 179 27.02 22.79 3.56
N GLN A 180 27.36 21.92 4.50
CA GLN A 180 28.62 21.14 4.48
C GLN A 180 28.55 19.92 3.56
N LEU A 181 27.58 19.89 2.64
CA LEU A 181 27.49 18.84 1.65
C LEU A 181 28.65 18.97 0.64
N ASN A 182 29.26 17.84 0.31
CA ASN A 182 30.33 17.78 -0.69
C ASN A 182 29.78 18.05 -2.10
N ILE A 183 30.50 18.88 -2.85
CA ILE A 183 30.30 19.06 -4.29
C ILE A 183 31.11 17.96 -5.00
N GLN A 184 30.42 17.06 -5.70
CA GLN A 184 31.07 15.98 -6.45
C GLN A 184 32.14 16.53 -7.39
N PHE A 185 33.33 15.95 -7.36
CA PHE A 185 34.45 16.45 -8.14
C PHE A 185 34.30 16.12 -9.62
N THR A 186 33.71 17.06 -10.37
CA THR A 186 33.66 17.04 -11.83
C THR A 186 34.37 18.28 -12.36
N HIS A 187 35.25 18.12 -13.35
CA HIS A 187 35.96 19.25 -13.94
C HIS A 187 35.01 20.29 -14.53
N SER A 188 33.91 19.85 -15.14
CA SER A 188 32.89 20.72 -15.72
C SER A 188 32.18 21.58 -14.68
N ASP A 189 31.77 21.02 -13.54
CA ASP A 189 31.10 21.82 -12.51
C ASP A 189 32.07 22.73 -11.79
N TYR A 190 33.29 22.26 -11.49
CA TYR A 190 34.30 23.05 -10.79
C TYR A 190 34.74 24.24 -11.62
N ALA A 191 34.86 24.09 -12.94
CA ALA A 191 35.21 25.19 -13.84
C ALA A 191 34.27 26.40 -13.74
N ARG A 192 33.02 26.20 -13.27
CA ARG A 192 32.03 27.30 -13.14
C ARG A 192 32.40 28.31 -12.05
N PHE A 193 33.06 27.87 -10.98
CA PHE A 193 33.39 28.72 -9.83
C PHE A 193 34.90 28.77 -9.52
N ASP A 194 35.72 27.95 -10.19
CA ASP A 194 37.17 27.88 -9.99
C ASP A 194 37.83 29.26 -10.15
N ARG A 195 37.43 30.04 -11.15
CA ARG A 195 37.94 31.41 -11.32
C ARG A 195 37.65 32.27 -10.09
N SER A 196 36.41 32.25 -9.57
CA SER A 196 36.01 33.07 -8.43
C SER A 196 36.76 32.69 -7.16
N MET A 197 37.05 31.39 -6.98
CA MET A 197 37.83 30.87 -5.86
C MET A 197 39.29 31.31 -5.91
N ASN A 198 39.90 31.40 -7.10
CA ASN A 198 41.33 31.71 -7.29
C ASN A 198 41.62 33.22 -7.51
N LEU A 199 40.68 34.12 -7.26
CA LEU A 199 40.94 35.57 -7.37
C LEU A 199 41.93 36.05 -6.30
N ILE A 200 42.72 37.06 -6.63
CA ILE A 200 43.67 37.66 -5.67
C ILE A 200 42.88 38.24 -4.49
N GLY A 201 43.25 37.86 -3.27
CA GLY A 201 42.61 38.32 -2.04
C GLY A 201 41.49 37.41 -1.52
N THR A 202 41.20 36.30 -2.19
CA THR A 202 40.34 35.24 -1.61
C THR A 202 41.14 34.43 -0.60
N ASN A 203 40.46 33.97 0.45
CA ASN A 203 41.04 33.09 1.46
C ASN A 203 40.45 31.68 1.28
N SER A 204 40.77 31.05 0.15
CA SER A 204 40.27 29.72 -0.19
C SER A 204 41.41 28.72 -0.42
N HIS A 205 41.19 27.46 -0.02
CA HIS A 205 42.20 26.41 -0.14
C HIS A 205 41.94 25.54 -1.37
N THR A 206 42.21 26.09 -2.56
CA THR A 206 41.84 25.45 -3.84
C THR A 206 42.57 24.14 -4.18
N ALA A 207 43.59 23.78 -3.39
CA ALA A 207 44.32 22.52 -3.52
C ALA A 207 43.59 21.32 -2.88
N SER A 208 42.71 21.55 -1.89
CA SER A 208 41.98 20.48 -1.20
C SER A 208 40.63 20.26 -1.87
N LYS A 209 40.47 19.11 -2.53
CA LYS A 209 39.22 18.71 -3.22
C LYS A 209 38.75 17.35 -2.69
N PRO A 210 37.44 17.05 -2.72
CA PRO A 210 36.33 17.88 -3.20
C PRO A 210 36.01 19.08 -2.28
N PHE A 211 35.48 20.15 -2.84
CA PHE A 211 34.96 21.30 -2.09
C PHE A 211 33.59 21.00 -1.48
N VAL A 212 33.27 21.71 -0.40
CA VAL A 212 31.93 21.75 0.20
C VAL A 212 31.19 23.00 -0.25
N TYR A 213 29.85 22.94 -0.30
CA TYR A 213 29.03 24.08 -0.71
C TYR A 213 29.28 25.33 0.16
N GLU A 214 29.37 25.17 1.49
CA GLU A 214 29.65 26.26 2.44
C GLU A 214 30.98 26.99 2.15
N GLU A 215 32.00 26.31 1.63
CA GLU A 215 33.30 26.92 1.30
C GLU A 215 33.24 27.77 0.03
N VAL A 216 32.42 27.34 -0.93
CA VAL A 216 32.32 27.98 -2.26
C VAL A 216 31.27 29.09 -2.28
N ALA A 217 30.21 28.98 -1.48
CA ALA A 217 29.08 29.92 -1.43
C ALA A 217 29.49 31.41 -1.26
N PRO A 218 30.52 31.76 -0.46
CA PRO A 218 30.97 33.16 -0.35
C PRO A 218 31.50 33.75 -1.67
N TYR A 219 31.96 32.91 -2.60
CA TYR A 219 32.61 33.30 -3.84
C TYR A 219 31.75 33.04 -5.09
N TYR A 220 30.71 32.20 -4.97
CA TYR A 220 29.84 31.82 -6.08
C TYR A 220 28.40 31.58 -5.62
N ASP A 221 27.46 32.31 -6.21
CA ASP A 221 26.03 32.19 -5.91
C ASP A 221 25.39 31.05 -6.73
N PHE A 222 25.35 29.86 -6.12
CA PHE A 222 24.71 28.69 -6.71
C PHE A 222 23.23 28.91 -7.02
N LYS A 223 22.51 29.66 -6.17
CA LYS A 223 21.07 29.85 -6.32
C LYS A 223 20.81 30.66 -7.58
N THR A 224 21.45 31.82 -7.72
CA THR A 224 21.29 32.68 -8.89
C THR A 224 21.67 31.98 -10.19
N GLU A 225 22.77 31.22 -10.21
CA GLU A 225 23.19 30.50 -11.42
C GLU A 225 22.27 29.34 -11.79
N LYS A 226 21.69 28.66 -10.79
CA LYS A 226 20.71 27.59 -11.04
C LYS A 226 19.35 28.12 -11.49
N GLU A 227 18.89 29.25 -10.95
CA GLU A 227 17.67 29.91 -11.42
C GLU A 227 17.76 30.29 -12.91
N LYS A 228 18.93 30.76 -13.39
CA LYS A 228 19.16 31.06 -14.82
C LYS A 228 19.04 29.84 -15.74
N LEU A 229 19.25 28.63 -15.22
CA LEU A 229 19.22 27.39 -15.99
C LEU A 229 17.83 26.74 -16.02
N LYS A 230 16.86 27.25 -15.25
CA LYS A 230 15.51 26.70 -15.23
C LYS A 230 14.83 26.83 -16.59
N LYS A 231 14.08 25.80 -16.97
CA LYS A 231 13.27 25.79 -18.19
C LYS A 231 11.93 26.45 -17.92
N GLU A 232 11.44 27.25 -18.87
CA GLU A 232 10.08 27.79 -18.86
C GLU A 232 9.08 26.64 -19.01
N THR A 233 8.32 26.37 -17.96
CA THR A 233 7.32 25.29 -17.97
C THR A 233 6.25 25.54 -16.92
N ASP A 234 5.00 25.52 -17.36
CA ASP A 234 3.83 25.75 -16.49
C ASP A 234 3.17 24.44 -16.04
N THR A 235 3.47 23.33 -16.71
CA THR A 235 2.90 22.04 -16.36
C THR A 235 3.58 21.46 -15.13
N TRP A 236 2.79 20.82 -14.26
CA TRP A 236 3.33 20.15 -13.07
C TRP A 236 4.43 19.14 -13.42
N SER A 237 4.22 18.32 -14.46
CA SER A 237 5.20 17.33 -14.92
C SER A 237 6.47 17.97 -15.49
N GLY A 238 6.35 19.08 -16.20
CA GLY A 238 7.50 19.79 -16.75
C GLY A 238 8.34 20.42 -15.65
N LYS A 239 7.71 21.04 -14.65
CA LYS A 239 8.40 21.57 -13.46
C LYS A 239 9.16 20.45 -12.75
N LYS A 240 8.52 19.30 -12.56
CA LYS A 240 9.10 18.14 -11.89
C LYS A 240 10.28 17.52 -12.62
N PHE A 241 10.23 17.47 -13.95
CA PHE A 241 11.28 16.84 -14.74
C PHE A 241 12.49 17.76 -14.98
N TRP A 242 12.27 19.07 -15.15
CA TRP A 242 13.34 20.01 -15.54
C TRP A 242 13.91 20.84 -14.39
N ASN A 243 13.10 21.17 -13.37
CA ASN A 243 13.43 22.24 -12.43
C ASN A 243 13.41 21.81 -10.95
N GLU A 244 12.66 20.76 -10.59
CA GLU A 244 12.48 20.31 -9.20
C GLU A 244 13.06 18.91 -8.98
N HIS A 245 13.40 18.61 -7.73
CA HIS A 245 13.76 17.25 -7.32
C HIS A 245 12.53 16.34 -7.33
N LEU A 246 12.68 15.02 -7.51
CA LEU A 246 11.54 14.09 -7.49
C LEU A 246 10.84 14.08 -6.13
N VAL A 247 11.61 14.07 -5.05
CA VAL A 247 11.12 14.35 -3.70
C VAL A 247 11.96 15.49 -3.15
N GLN A 248 11.30 16.52 -2.64
CA GLN A 248 11.94 17.62 -1.91
C GLN A 248 11.12 17.90 -0.66
N LEU A 249 11.77 17.82 0.49
CA LEU A 249 11.17 18.12 1.79
C LEU A 249 12.11 19.03 2.55
N GLN A 250 11.52 20.06 3.17
CA GLN A 250 12.24 21.03 3.96
C GLN A 250 11.36 21.48 5.13
N SER A 251 11.98 21.55 6.30
CA SER A 251 11.46 22.16 7.52
C SER A 251 12.57 23.03 8.13
N ASP A 252 12.34 23.55 9.33
CA ASP A 252 13.30 24.36 10.07
C ASP A 252 14.61 23.61 10.32
N ASP A 253 14.49 22.37 10.81
CA ASP A 253 15.61 21.58 11.31
C ASP A 253 16.08 20.47 10.37
N TYR A 254 15.40 20.23 9.26
CA TYR A 254 15.86 19.23 8.30
C TYR A 254 15.45 19.55 6.87
N TRP A 255 16.21 19.00 5.95
CA TRP A 255 15.85 18.97 4.54
C TRP A 255 16.39 17.70 3.91
N PHE A 256 15.69 17.15 2.93
CA PHE A 256 16.21 16.07 2.13
C PHE A 256 15.57 16.04 0.75
N THR A 257 16.35 15.53 -0.20
CA THR A 257 15.96 15.32 -1.59
C THR A 257 16.19 13.87 -1.97
N ILE A 258 15.31 13.37 -2.83
CA ILE A 258 15.45 12.03 -3.43
C ILE A 258 15.22 12.19 -4.92
N ASP A 259 16.22 11.81 -5.72
CA ASP A 259 16.18 11.91 -7.16
C ASP A 259 16.55 10.59 -7.82
N PRO A 260 15.85 10.20 -8.90
CA PRO A 260 16.29 9.10 -9.71
C PRO A 260 17.48 9.54 -10.58
N ILE A 261 18.48 8.67 -10.70
CA ILE A 261 19.61 8.84 -11.62
C ILE A 261 19.37 7.93 -12.82
N PHE A 262 19.48 8.51 -14.01
CA PHE A 262 19.46 7.77 -15.26
C PHE A 262 20.64 8.21 -16.12
N ASP A 263 21.40 7.24 -16.60
CA ASP A 263 22.40 7.43 -17.64
C ASP A 263 22.17 6.35 -18.70
N LEU A 264 21.59 6.80 -19.82
CA LEU A 264 21.08 5.96 -20.90
C LEU A 264 21.78 6.36 -22.19
N GLU A 265 22.68 5.51 -22.67
CA GLU A 265 23.41 5.72 -23.91
C GLU A 265 23.15 4.55 -24.86
N VAL A 266 23.03 4.87 -26.14
CA VAL A 266 22.91 3.89 -27.22
C VAL A 266 23.88 4.27 -28.32
N GLY A 267 24.63 3.28 -28.79
CA GLY A 267 25.63 3.47 -29.83
C GLY A 267 25.72 2.28 -30.77
N LYS A 268 26.59 2.41 -31.77
CA LYS A 268 26.81 1.41 -32.80
C LYS A 268 28.30 1.22 -32.98
N ASP A 269 28.74 -0.02 -33.01
CA ASP A 269 30.11 -0.41 -33.30
C ASP A 269 30.08 -1.37 -34.49
N THR A 270 30.43 -0.89 -35.68
CA THR A 270 30.30 -1.68 -36.92
C THR A 270 31.36 -2.77 -37.06
N ASP A 271 32.45 -2.67 -36.30
CA ASP A 271 33.59 -3.57 -36.40
C ASP A 271 33.45 -4.76 -35.42
N ALA A 272 32.57 -4.62 -34.43
CA ALA A 272 32.23 -5.65 -33.46
C ALA A 272 31.08 -6.56 -33.93
N ASP A 273 31.16 -7.86 -33.63
CA ASP A 273 30.10 -8.84 -33.96
C ASP A 273 28.72 -8.48 -33.38
N PHE A 274 28.68 -7.82 -32.22
CA PHE A 274 27.45 -7.42 -31.55
C PHE A 274 26.82 -6.13 -32.11
N ASN A 275 27.50 -5.42 -33.02
CA ASN A 275 27.05 -4.27 -33.82
C ASN A 275 26.41 -3.08 -33.07
N SER A 276 26.38 -3.09 -31.74
CA SER A 276 25.61 -2.16 -30.92
C SER A 276 26.22 -2.04 -29.53
N THR A 277 26.31 -0.81 -29.04
CA THR A 277 26.73 -0.50 -27.68
C THR A 277 25.57 0.11 -26.93
N TYR A 278 25.52 -0.10 -25.62
CA TYR A 278 24.55 0.56 -24.77
C TYR A 278 25.12 0.76 -23.37
N ASN A 279 24.63 1.78 -22.68
CA ASN A 279 24.80 1.96 -21.25
C ASN A 279 23.41 2.22 -20.68
N ASN A 280 23.07 1.47 -19.63
CA ASN A 280 21.82 1.59 -18.91
C ASN A 280 22.13 1.60 -17.43
N THR A 281 22.40 2.79 -16.92
CA THR A 281 22.60 3.03 -15.50
C THR A 281 21.32 3.61 -14.91
N ARG A 282 20.86 2.97 -13.86
CA ARG A 282 19.70 3.38 -13.06
C ARG A 282 20.11 3.48 -11.60
N GLY A 283 19.65 4.52 -10.93
CA GLY A 283 19.98 4.70 -9.52
C GLY A 283 19.05 5.66 -8.80
N VAL A 284 19.36 5.84 -7.53
CA VAL A 284 18.70 6.80 -6.66
C VAL A 284 19.78 7.57 -5.92
N LEU A 285 19.61 8.89 -5.91
CA LEU A 285 20.40 9.83 -5.14
C LEU A 285 19.56 10.33 -3.97
N VAL A 286 20.14 10.28 -2.78
CA VAL A 286 19.57 10.87 -1.56
C VAL A 286 20.56 11.88 -1.01
N GLN A 287 20.09 13.09 -0.75
CA GLN A 287 20.85 14.13 -0.09
C GLN A 287 20.01 14.70 1.04
N GLY A 288 20.64 15.14 2.12
CA GLY A 288 19.91 15.82 3.18
C GLY A 288 20.80 16.42 4.25
N GLY A 289 20.16 17.20 5.11
CA GLY A 289 20.78 17.82 6.27
C GLY A 289 19.87 17.74 7.48
N LEU A 290 20.49 17.51 8.64
CA LEU A 290 19.88 17.57 9.96
C LEU A 290 20.56 18.70 10.74
N GLY A 291 19.78 19.74 11.05
CA GLY A 291 20.23 21.01 11.60
C GLY A 291 21.23 21.71 10.66
N LYS A 292 22.16 22.45 11.26
CA LYS A 292 23.17 23.25 10.53
C LYS A 292 24.48 22.51 10.24
N LYS A 293 24.73 21.39 10.93
CA LYS A 293 26.07 20.77 10.98
C LYS A 293 26.15 19.38 10.36
N PHE A 294 25.05 18.64 10.36
CA PHE A 294 25.07 17.28 9.83
C PHE A 294 24.44 17.25 8.44
N ASN A 295 25.22 16.91 7.43
CA ASN A 295 24.74 16.71 6.07
C ASN A 295 25.18 15.32 5.59
N PHE A 296 24.34 14.68 4.80
CA PHE A 296 24.60 13.35 4.27
C PHE A 296 24.28 13.27 2.78
N TYR A 297 24.98 12.36 2.12
CA TYR A 297 24.87 12.05 0.71
C TYR A 297 24.92 10.54 0.59
N ALA A 298 23.96 9.95 -0.11
CA ALA A 298 23.96 8.53 -0.43
C ALA A 298 23.51 8.33 -1.87
N SER A 299 24.24 7.52 -2.63
CA SER A 299 23.85 7.12 -3.98
C SER A 299 23.92 5.61 -4.10
N VAL A 300 22.92 5.03 -4.75
CA VAL A 300 22.86 3.61 -5.08
C VAL A 300 22.49 3.51 -6.55
N PHE A 301 23.32 2.86 -7.34
CA PHE A 301 23.07 2.67 -8.76
C PHE A 301 23.52 1.29 -9.23
N GLU A 302 22.81 0.79 -10.23
CA GLU A 302 23.13 -0.41 -10.98
C GLU A 302 23.35 0.02 -12.43
N SER A 303 24.48 -0.40 -13.00
CA SER A 303 24.83 -0.12 -14.40
C SER A 303 24.91 -1.42 -15.18
N GLN A 304 24.24 -1.46 -16.32
CA GLN A 304 24.35 -2.53 -17.31
C GLN A 304 24.81 -1.91 -18.62
N GLY A 305 25.94 -2.37 -19.14
CA GLY A 305 26.51 -1.81 -20.36
C GLY A 305 27.08 -2.86 -21.29
N ARG A 306 27.11 -2.52 -22.58
CA ARG A 306 27.91 -3.17 -23.60
C ARG A 306 28.76 -2.08 -24.26
N PHE A 307 30.05 -2.13 -24.02
CA PHE A 307 31.01 -1.16 -24.53
C PHE A 307 31.51 -1.53 -25.93
N ALA A 308 32.11 -0.56 -26.62
CA ALA A 308 32.74 -0.77 -27.91
C ALA A 308 33.85 -1.83 -27.79
N GLN A 309 34.07 -2.59 -28.86
CA GLN A 309 34.96 -3.75 -28.85
C GLN A 309 36.39 -3.38 -28.44
N TYR A 310 36.90 -2.24 -28.93
CA TYR A 310 38.24 -1.76 -28.57
C TYR A 310 38.41 -1.49 -27.07
N VAL A 311 37.34 -1.13 -26.34
CA VAL A 311 37.36 -0.91 -24.89
C VAL A 311 37.52 -2.24 -24.17
N ASN A 312 36.78 -3.26 -24.62
CA ASN A 312 36.86 -4.61 -24.07
C ASN A 312 38.25 -5.21 -24.33
N GLU A 313 38.76 -5.09 -25.55
CA GLU A 313 40.11 -5.56 -25.92
C GLU A 313 41.20 -4.86 -25.11
N TYR A 314 41.06 -3.54 -24.90
CA TYR A 314 41.99 -2.79 -24.05
C TYR A 314 41.92 -3.25 -22.59
N ALA A 315 40.72 -3.43 -22.03
CA ALA A 315 40.55 -3.95 -20.67
C ALA A 315 41.16 -5.36 -20.51
N GLU A 316 40.94 -6.26 -21.48
CA GLU A 316 41.56 -7.58 -21.51
C GLU A 316 43.09 -7.50 -21.63
N SER A 317 43.64 -6.53 -22.35
CA SER A 317 45.09 -6.32 -22.46
C SER A 317 45.73 -5.91 -21.14
N LEU A 318 44.98 -5.25 -20.25
CA LEU A 318 45.40 -4.85 -18.91
C LEU A 318 45.15 -5.92 -17.85
N LYS A 319 44.62 -7.08 -18.23
CA LYS A 319 44.26 -8.15 -17.29
C LYS A 319 45.49 -8.58 -16.48
N GLY A 320 45.34 -8.55 -15.15
CA GLY A 320 46.36 -9.07 -14.23
C GLY A 320 46.58 -10.58 -14.41
N PHE A 321 47.75 -11.08 -14.03
CA PHE A 321 48.02 -12.52 -14.06
C PHE A 321 47.18 -13.23 -12.99
N GLY A 322 46.04 -13.82 -13.37
CA GLY A 322 45.15 -14.52 -12.43
C GLY A 322 43.79 -14.94 -13.03
N PRO A 323 43.01 -15.76 -12.29
CA PRO A 323 41.71 -16.27 -12.72
C PRO A 323 40.57 -15.25 -12.60
N ASP A 324 40.80 -14.08 -12.00
CA ASP A 324 39.75 -13.07 -11.88
C ASP A 324 39.40 -12.50 -13.26
N PRO A 325 38.11 -12.44 -13.63
CA PRO A 325 37.68 -11.78 -14.86
C PRO A 325 37.99 -10.28 -14.79
N ALA A 326 38.40 -9.72 -15.93
CA ALA A 326 38.59 -8.29 -16.12
C ALA A 326 37.23 -7.57 -16.17
#